data_AF-A0A382NPS6-F1
#
_entry.id   AF-A0A382NPS6-F1
#
_cell.length_a   1.000
_cell.length_b   1.000
_cell.length_c   1.000
_cell.angle_alpha   90.00
_cell.angle_beta   90.00
_cell.angle_gamma   90.00
#
_symmetry.space_group_name_H-M   'P 1'
#
loop_
_entity.id
_entity.type
_entity.pdbx_description
1 polymer ?
#
loop_
_entity_poly.entity_id
_entity_poly.type
_entity_poly.pdbx_seq_one_letter_code
_entity_poly.pdbx_strand_id
1 'polypeptide(L)'
;MSENSNFSGTSANSYSQALYELSVESNCLDIIEEQVSAVLRLVFESKDFNLLIKDPTNKKKDLLEIINMICEKFNFNDLFKKFLNFLIIKRK
;
A
#
# COMPACT_ATOMS: atom_id res chain seq x y z
N MET A 1 18.14 -24.85 6.52
CA MET A 1 17.42 -23.95 7.43
C MET A 1 18.21 -22.65 7.51
N SER A 2 17.76 -21.62 6.79
CA SER A 2 18.29 -20.26 6.90
C SER A 2 17.13 -19.32 6.68
N GLU A 3 16.63 -18.77 7.78
CA GLU A 3 15.50 -17.85 7.82
C GLU A 3 15.90 -16.54 7.13
N ASN A 4 15.40 -16.32 5.91
CA ASN A 4 15.59 -15.09 5.16
C ASN A 4 14.50 -14.08 5.54
N SER A 5 14.50 -13.59 6.78
CA SER A 5 13.54 -12.58 7.26
C SER A 5 14.03 -11.13 7.10
N ASN A 6 15.28 -10.92 6.66
CA ASN A 6 15.90 -9.59 6.61
C ASN A 6 15.62 -8.79 5.32
N PHE A 7 15.00 -9.37 4.29
CA PHE A 7 14.70 -8.65 3.04
C PHE A 7 13.49 -7.68 3.17
N SER A 8 12.53 -8.02 4.04
CA SER A 8 11.31 -7.23 4.27
C SER A 8 11.61 -5.90 4.96
N GLY A 9 12.51 -5.88 5.93
CA GLY A 9 12.80 -4.68 6.73
C GLY A 9 13.49 -3.58 5.92
N THR A 10 14.49 -3.94 5.10
CA THR A 10 15.25 -2.98 4.29
C THR A 10 14.41 -2.41 3.14
N SER A 11 13.64 -3.25 2.45
CA SER A 11 12.83 -2.83 1.30
C SER A 11 11.61 -1.98 1.71
N ALA A 12 10.96 -2.34 2.82
CA ALA A 12 9.85 -1.55 3.36
C ALA A 12 10.31 -0.14 3.72
N ASN A 13 11.49 -0.03 4.37
CA ASN A 13 12.06 1.26 4.73
C ASN A 13 12.35 2.13 3.49
N SER A 14 12.88 1.54 2.40
CA SER A 14 13.12 2.27 1.15
C SER A 14 11.82 2.72 0.45
N TYR A 15 10.77 1.90 0.45
CA TYR A 15 9.50 2.27 -0.19
C TYR A 15 8.77 3.36 0.61
N SER A 16 8.73 3.23 1.94
CA SER A 16 8.15 4.25 2.82
C SER A 16 8.88 5.59 2.70
N GLN A 17 10.21 5.56 2.63
CA GLN A 17 11.02 6.77 2.43
C GLN A 17 10.73 7.44 1.07
N ALA A 18 10.65 6.65 -0.01
CA ALA A 18 10.32 7.20 -1.33
C ALA A 18 8.92 7.84 -1.38
N LEU A 19 7.92 7.24 -0.71
CA LEU A 19 6.59 7.85 -0.60
C LEU A 19 6.65 9.18 0.16
N TYR A 20 7.38 9.24 1.27
CA TYR A 20 7.56 10.45 2.05
C TYR A 20 8.23 11.56 1.23
N GLU A 21 9.37 11.29 0.61
CA GLU A 21 10.10 12.27 -0.20
C GLU A 21 9.25 12.82 -1.35
N LEU A 22 8.55 11.94 -2.09
CA LEU A 22 7.66 12.35 -3.18
C LEU A 22 6.45 13.14 -2.69
N SER A 23 5.91 12.81 -1.50
CA SER A 23 4.79 13.53 -0.91
C SER A 23 5.16 14.95 -0.49
N VAL A 24 6.39 15.13 0.03
CA VAL A 24 6.95 16.43 0.38
C VAL A 24 7.19 17.25 -0.89
N GLU A 25 7.84 16.66 -1.91
CA GLU A 25 8.10 17.33 -3.19
C GLU A 25 6.79 17.77 -3.88
N SER A 26 5.75 16.94 -3.79
CA SER A 26 4.44 17.20 -4.39
C SER A 26 3.54 18.10 -3.54
N ASN A 27 3.99 18.58 -2.37
CA ASN A 27 3.18 19.35 -1.40
C ASN A 27 1.86 18.64 -1.02
N CYS A 28 1.90 17.32 -0.92
CA CYS A 28 0.74 16.45 -0.64
C CYS A 28 0.90 15.66 0.68
N LEU A 29 1.87 16.02 1.53
CA LEU A 29 2.24 15.25 2.72
C LEU A 29 1.05 15.01 3.66
N ASP A 30 0.33 16.07 4.04
CA ASP A 30 -0.81 15.99 4.97
C ASP A 30 -1.92 15.05 4.45
N ILE A 31 -2.23 15.16 3.15
CA ILE A 31 -3.25 14.33 2.48
C ILE A 31 -2.81 12.86 2.48
N ILE A 32 -1.54 12.59 2.21
CA ILE A 32 -1.01 11.24 2.15
C ILE A 32 -0.94 10.63 3.55
N GLU A 33 -0.58 11.39 4.57
CA GLU A 33 -0.58 10.92 5.96
C GLU A 33 -2.00 10.52 6.42
N GLU A 34 -3.01 11.33 6.11
CA GLU A 34 -4.40 11.02 6.42
C GLU A 34 -4.85 9.73 5.71
N GLN A 35 -4.56 9.61 4.41
CA GLN A 35 -4.93 8.44 3.61
C GLN A 35 -4.21 7.17 4.06
N VAL A 36 -2.91 7.24 4.38
CA VAL A 36 -2.14 6.13 4.93
C VAL A 36 -2.72 5.67 6.26
N SER A 37 -3.05 6.61 7.14
CA SER A 37 -3.65 6.32 8.45
C SER A 37 -5.02 5.64 8.31
N ALA A 38 -5.85 6.10 7.37
CA ALA A 38 -7.13 5.49 7.06
C ALA A 38 -7.00 4.06 6.53
N VAL A 39 -6.06 3.81 5.60
CA VAL A 39 -5.78 2.47 5.08
C VAL A 39 -5.23 1.56 6.18
N LEU A 40 -4.31 2.05 7.01
CA LEU A 40 -3.76 1.29 8.12
C LEU A 40 -4.86 0.85 9.09
N ARG A 41 -5.76 1.79 9.42
CA ARG A 41 -6.94 1.51 10.23
C ARG A 41 -7.85 0.47 9.59
N LEU A 42 -8.11 0.57 8.28
CA LEU A 42 -8.90 -0.42 7.55
C LEU A 42 -8.28 -1.83 7.61
N VAL A 43 -6.96 -1.95 7.52
CA VAL A 43 -6.25 -3.24 7.67
C VAL A 43 -6.45 -3.85 9.05
N PHE A 44 -6.54 -3.04 10.10
CA PHE A 44 -6.77 -3.52 11.47
C PHE A 44 -8.24 -3.79 11.78
N GLU A 45 -9.15 -2.93 11.32
CA GLU A 45 -10.59 -3.02 11.64
C GLU A 45 -11.34 -4.00 10.73
N SER A 46 -10.93 -4.15 9.47
CA SER A 46 -11.58 -5.07 8.53
C SER A 46 -10.77 -6.36 8.38
N LYS A 47 -11.25 -7.43 9.01
CA LYS A 47 -10.69 -8.77 8.85
C LYS A 47 -10.72 -9.23 7.40
N ASP A 48 -11.80 -8.93 6.68
CA ASP A 48 -11.96 -9.33 5.27
C ASP A 48 -10.95 -8.60 4.38
N PHE A 49 -10.74 -7.30 4.60
CA PHE A 49 -9.73 -6.55 3.87
C PHE A 49 -8.32 -7.06 4.17
N ASN A 50 -8.01 -7.33 5.45
CA ASN A 50 -6.74 -7.91 5.86
C ASN A 50 -6.48 -9.28 5.21
N LEU A 51 -7.51 -10.13 5.13
CA LEU A 51 -7.43 -11.42 4.44
C LEU A 51 -7.21 -11.21 2.94
N LEU A 52 -7.96 -10.30 2.30
CA LEU A 52 -7.82 -9.99 0.88
C LEU A 52 -6.39 -9.58 0.50
N ILE A 53 -5.76 -8.68 1.28
CA ILE A 53 -4.40 -8.20 1.01
C ILE A 53 -3.31 -9.18 1.45
N LYS A 54 -3.63 -10.22 2.22
CA LYS A 54 -2.68 -11.26 2.65
C LYS A 54 -2.84 -12.58 1.90
N ASP A 55 -3.95 -12.76 1.21
CA ASP A 55 -4.22 -13.95 0.41
C ASP A 55 -3.24 -14.02 -0.78
N PRO A 56 -2.41 -15.08 -0.88
CA PRO A 56 -1.45 -15.28 -1.96
C PRO A 56 -2.09 -15.89 -3.22
N THR A 57 -3.33 -16.38 -3.14
CA THR A 57 -4.04 -17.06 -4.24
C THR A 57 -4.77 -16.09 -5.16
N ASN A 58 -4.98 -14.85 -4.70
CA ASN A 58 -5.58 -13.78 -5.49
C ASN A 58 -4.66 -13.37 -6.66
N LYS A 59 -5.24 -13.26 -7.86
CA LYS A 59 -4.50 -12.74 -9.01
C LYS A 59 -4.15 -11.29 -8.74
N LYS A 60 -2.90 -10.91 -9.04
CA LYS A 60 -2.42 -9.52 -8.91
C LYS A 60 -3.34 -8.52 -9.60
N LYS A 61 -3.87 -8.88 -10.78
CA LYS A 61 -4.80 -8.05 -11.54
C LYS A 61 -6.09 -7.77 -10.77
N ASP A 62 -6.69 -8.79 -10.18
CA ASP A 62 -7.96 -8.66 -9.45
C ASP A 62 -7.76 -7.80 -8.20
N LEU A 63 -6.63 -7.97 -7.49
CA LEU A 63 -6.28 -7.13 -6.35
C LEU A 63 -6.02 -5.67 -6.74
N LEU A 64 -5.37 -5.43 -7.89
CA LEU A 64 -5.18 -4.07 -8.43
C LEU A 64 -6.52 -3.39 -8.74
N GLU A 65 -7.44 -4.09 -9.39
CA GLU A 65 -8.77 -3.55 -9.69
C GLU A 65 -9.53 -3.17 -8.40
N ILE A 66 -9.51 -4.05 -7.39
CA ILE A 66 -10.17 -3.78 -6.10
C ILE A 66 -9.55 -2.57 -5.41
N ILE A 67 -8.23 -2.49 -5.31
CA ILE A 67 -7.56 -1.34 -4.69
C ILE A 67 -7.81 -0.06 -5.49
N ASN A 68 -7.79 -0.10 -6.82
CA ASN A 68 -8.12 1.07 -7.65
C ASN A 68 -9.56 1.55 -7.42
N MET A 69 -10.52 0.63 -7.31
CA MET A 69 -11.92 0.96 -7.03
C MET A 69 -12.09 1.61 -5.66
N ILE A 70 -11.35 1.14 -4.65
CA ILE A 70 -11.32 1.76 -3.31
C ILE A 70 -10.71 3.18 -3.42
N CYS A 71 -9.55 3.32 -4.05
CA CYS A 71 -8.90 4.61 -4.25
C CYS A 71 -9.81 5.62 -4.95
N GLU A 72 -10.57 5.18 -5.97
CA GLU A 72 -11.51 6.04 -6.69
C GLU A 72 -12.71 6.42 -5.83
N LYS A 73 -13.28 5.47 -5.08
CA LYS A 73 -14.42 5.72 -4.20
C LYS A 73 -14.11 6.72 -3.09
N PHE A 74 -12.89 6.70 -2.56
CA PHE A 74 -12.45 7.60 -1.49
C PHE A 74 -11.63 8.79 -2.01
N ASN A 75 -11.52 8.96 -3.32
CA ASN A 75 -10.78 10.04 -3.98
C ASN A 75 -9.33 10.18 -3.46
N PHE A 76 -8.61 9.05 -3.40
CA PHE A 76 -7.23 9.00 -2.95
C PHE A 76 -6.31 9.77 -3.90
N ASN A 77 -5.21 10.29 -3.33
CA ASN A 77 -4.21 11.01 -4.10
C ASN A 77 -3.55 10.06 -5.13
N ASP A 78 -3.31 10.56 -6.35
CA ASP A 78 -2.68 9.79 -7.42
C ASP A 78 -1.32 9.20 -7.04
N LEU A 79 -0.52 9.92 -6.26
CA LEU A 79 0.77 9.43 -5.75
C LEU A 79 0.55 8.21 -4.85
N PHE A 80 -0.44 8.28 -3.95
CA PHE A 80 -0.75 7.18 -3.04
C PHE A 80 -1.38 5.98 -3.78
N LYS A 81 -2.27 6.21 -4.74
CA LYS A 81 -2.81 5.16 -5.64
C LYS A 81 -1.68 4.42 -6.36
N LYS A 82 -0.73 5.15 -6.95
CA LYS A 82 0.45 4.58 -7.61
C LYS A 82 1.31 3.77 -6.65
N PHE A 83 1.52 4.26 -5.43
CA PHE A 83 2.26 3.56 -4.39
C PHE A 83 1.62 2.22 -4.01
N LEU A 84 0.31 2.20 -3.75
CA LEU A 84 -0.41 0.96 -3.43
C LEU A 84 -0.35 -0.06 -4.57
N ASN A 85 -0.52 0.39 -5.81
CA ASN A 85 -0.41 -0.47 -6.99
C ASN A 85 1.02 -1.03 -7.15
N PHE A 86 2.03 -0.22 -6.89
CA PHE A 86 3.42 -0.66 -6.89
C PHE A 86 3.68 -1.76 -5.85
N LEU A 87 3.14 -1.64 -4.64
CA LEU A 87 3.25 -2.67 -3.60
C LEU A 87 2.63 -4.00 -4.05
N ILE A 88 1.46 -3.98 -4.68
CA ILE A 88 0.80 -5.18 -5.21
C ILE A 88 1.65 -5.86 -6.30
N ILE A 89 2.22 -5.08 -7.20
CA ILE A 89 3.06 -5.61 -8.29
C ILE A 89 4.32 -6.27 -7.72
N LYS A 90 4.97 -5.62 -6.75
CA LYS A 90 6.21 -6.08 -6.11
C LYS A 90 6.02 -7.23 -5.12
N ARG A 91 4.79 -7.52 -4.70
CA ARG A 91 4.47 -8.68 -3.87
C ARG A 91 5.02 -9.95 -4.53
N LYS A 92 5.99 -10.57 -3.87
CA LYS A 92 6.57 -11.88 -4.22
C LYS A 92 5.84 -12.97 -3.46
#